data_AF-A0A4Q3CT76-F1
#
_entry.id   AF-A0A4Q3CT76-F1
#
_cell.length_a   1.000
_cell.length_b   1.000
_cell.length_c   1.000
_cell.angle_alpha   90.00
_cell.angle_beta   90.00
_cell.angle_gamma   90.00
#
_symmetry.space_group_name_H-M   'P 1'
#
loop_
_entity.id
_entity.type
_entity.pdbx_description
1 polymer ?
#
loop_
_entity_poly.entity_id
_entity_poly.type
_entity_poly.pdbx_seq_one_letter_code
_entity_poly.pdbx_strand_id
1 'polypeptide(L)' 'PKVHENTLLIFDDIYWSEGMKEAWAQIKAHPQVTVTVDLFWIGLVYFKPGMAKEDFLVKI' A
#
# COMPACT_ATOMS: atom_id res chain seq x y z
N PRO A 1 6.52 16.90 6.63
CA PRO A 1 5.84 15.70 6.11
C PRO A 1 5.91 15.63 4.58
N LYS A 2 6.43 14.54 3.99
CA LYS A 2 6.58 14.43 2.52
C LYS A 2 5.34 13.89 1.79
N VAL A 3 4.32 13.42 2.52
CA VAL A 3 3.06 12.91 1.96
C VAL A 3 1.86 13.66 2.56
N HIS A 4 0.78 13.75 1.79
CA HIS A 4 -0.48 14.39 2.15
C HIS A 4 -1.65 13.62 1.51
N GLU A 5 -2.88 14.09 1.71
CA GLU A 5 -4.09 13.34 1.32
C GLU A 5 -4.26 13.06 -0.18
N ASN A 6 -3.54 13.79 -1.03
CA ASN A 6 -3.56 13.65 -2.48
C ASN A 6 -2.29 12.99 -3.02
N THR A 7 -1.45 12.46 -2.13
CA THR A 7 -0.30 11.64 -2.51
C THR A 7 -0.73 10.21 -2.81
N LEU A 8 -0.21 9.66 -3.91
CA LEU A 8 -0.20 8.24 -4.21
C LEU A 8 1.26 7.77 -4.16
N LEU A 9 1.55 6.75 -3.36
CA LEU A 9 2.82 6.03 -3.44
C LEU A 9 2.62 4.76 -4.26
N ILE A 10 3.62 4.46 -5.09
CA ILE A 10 3.67 3.26 -5.93
C ILE A 10 4.92 2.51 -5.51
N PHE A 11 4.74 1.24 -5.15
CA PHE A 11 5.82 0.32 -4.82
C PHE A 11 5.89 -0.76 -5.89
N ASP A 12 7.06 -0.92 -6.49
CA ASP A 12 7.34 -1.99 -7.46
C ASP A 12 7.82 -3.25 -6.73
N ASP A 13 7.73 -4.39 -7.39
CA ASP A 13 8.34 -5.66 -6.96
C ASP A 13 7.95 -6.11 -5.53
N ILE A 14 6.70 -5.86 -5.13
CA ILE A 14 6.20 -6.10 -3.75
C ILE A 14 6.28 -7.58 -3.29
N TYR A 15 6.46 -8.52 -4.22
CA TYR A 15 6.66 -9.95 -3.93
C TYR A 15 8.05 -10.50 -4.31
N TRP A 16 9.00 -9.65 -4.71
CA TRP A 16 10.31 -10.07 -5.22
C TRP A 16 11.15 -10.88 -4.22
N SER A 17 11.07 -10.54 -2.94
CA SER A 17 11.81 -11.21 -1.87
C SER A 17 10.99 -11.29 -0.60
N GLU A 18 11.44 -12.09 0.37
CA GLU A 18 10.78 -12.16 1.67
C GLU A 18 10.78 -10.81 2.38
N GLY A 19 11.90 -10.07 2.31
CA GLY A 19 11.97 -8.70 2.84
C GLY A 19 10.99 -7.73 2.17
N MET A 20 10.73 -7.87 0.86
CA MET A 20 9.72 -7.05 0.17
C MET A 20 8.30 -7.40 0.61
N LYS A 21 8.01 -8.68 0.84
CA LYS A 21 6.71 -9.12 1.40
C LYS A 21 6.50 -8.59 2.81
N GLU A 22 7.52 -8.65 3.65
CA GLU A 22 7.50 -8.09 4.99
C GLU A 22 7.32 -6.57 4.96
N ALA A 23 8.05 -5.87 4.09
CA ALA A 23 7.90 -4.44 3.89
C ALA A 23 6.48 -4.08 3.42
N TRP A 24 5.92 -4.86 2.49
CA TRP A 24 4.54 -4.68 2.03
C TRP A 24 3.53 -4.86 3.16
N ALA A 25 3.70 -5.87 4.01
CA ALA A 25 2.88 -6.06 5.21
C ALA A 25 2.98 -4.88 6.18
N GLN A 26 4.19 -4.34 6.39
CA GLN A 26 4.41 -3.16 7.24
C GLN A 26 3.77 -1.89 6.66
N ILE A 27 3.87 -1.69 5.33
CA ILE A 27 3.22 -0.57 4.63
C ILE A 27 1.71 -0.64 4.81
N LYS A 28 1.09 -1.80 4.55
CA LYS A 28 -0.34 -2.02 4.79
C LYS A 28 -0.72 -1.74 6.25
N ALA A 29 0.09 -2.16 7.22
CA ALA A 29 -0.17 -1.94 8.63
C ALA A 29 -0.01 -0.47 9.08
N HIS A 30 0.72 0.36 8.33
CA HIS A 30 1.05 1.71 8.75
C HIS A 30 -0.20 2.57 9.05
N PRO A 31 -0.25 3.31 10.17
CA PRO A 31 -1.48 3.98 10.63
C PRO A 31 -1.95 5.13 9.72
N GLN A 32 -1.06 5.71 8.93
CA GLN A 32 -1.42 6.74 7.95
C GLN A 32 -1.92 6.15 6.62
N VAL A 33 -1.62 4.88 6.35
CA VAL A 33 -2.08 4.18 5.15
C VAL A 33 -3.53 3.76 5.38
N THR A 34 -4.36 4.16 4.41
CA THR A 34 -5.82 3.98 4.49
C THR A 34 -6.31 2.97 3.47
N VAL A 35 -5.80 3.04 2.24
CA VAL A 35 -6.14 2.08 1.20
C VAL A 35 -4.87 1.56 0.58
N THR A 36 -4.77 0.25 0.44
CA THR A 36 -3.79 -0.37 -0.45
C THR A 36 -4.47 -1.16 -1.56
N VAL A 37 -3.87 -1.15 -2.75
CA VAL A 37 -4.29 -1.99 -3.87
C VAL A 37 -3.09 -2.80 -4.32
N ASP A 38 -3.20 -4.10 -4.15
CA ASP A 38 -2.22 -5.09 -4.59
C ASP A 38 -2.59 -5.56 -6.00
N LEU A 39 -1.75 -5.18 -6.98
CA LEU A 39 -1.86 -5.57 -8.39
C LEU A 39 -0.89 -6.70 -8.75
N PHE A 40 -0.47 -7.51 -7.77
CA PHE A 40 0.56 -8.54 -7.85
C PHE A 40 1.98 -8.01 -8.14
N TRP A 41 2.18 -7.24 -9.20
CA TRP A 41 3.51 -6.67 -9.50
C TRP A 41 3.76 -5.35 -8.78
N ILE A 42 2.69 -4.57 -8.58
CA ILE A 42 2.74 -3.20 -8.10
C ILE A 42 1.77 -3.02 -6.93
N GLY A 43 2.21 -2.33 -5.88
CA GLY A 43 1.38 -1.89 -4.75
C GLY A 43 1.06 -0.40 -4.84
N LEU A 44 -0.22 -0.05 -4.81
CA LEU A 44 -0.70 1.33 -4.72
C LEU A 44 -1.06 1.66 -3.27
N VAL A 45 -0.68 2.84 -2.78
CA VAL A 45 -0.85 3.25 -1.38
C VAL A 45 -1.43 4.66 -1.28
N TYR A 46 -2.59 4.76 -0.64
CA TYR A 46 -3.34 6.01 -0.45
C TYR A 46 -3.45 6.43 1.02
N PHE A 47 -3.52 7.75 1.23
CA PHE A 47 -3.63 8.39 2.54
C PHE A 47 -4.91 9.25 2.56
N LYS A 48 -6.07 8.70 2.92
CA LYS A 48 -7.38 9.37 2.87
C LYS A 48 -8.01 9.40 4.26
N PRO A 49 -7.75 10.45 5.07
CA PRO A 49 -8.35 10.59 6.39
C PRO A 49 -9.88 10.50 6.31
N GLY A 50 -10.49 9.74 7.22
CA GLY A 50 -11.95 9.56 7.28
C GLY A 50 -12.50 8.41 6.43
N MET A 51 -11.68 7.77 5.59
CA MET A 51 -12.03 6.48 5.00
C MET A 51 -11.69 5.32 5.94
N ALA A 52 -12.45 4.23 5.85
CA ALA A 52 -12.10 2.99 6.51
C ALA A 52 -10.79 2.43 5.94
N LYS A 53 -10.06 1.68 6.77
CA LYS A 53 -8.84 1.03 6.33
C LYS A 53 -9.19 -0.22 5.51
N GLU A 54 -8.73 -0.27 4.25
CA GLU A 54 -9.04 -1.36 3.32
C GLU A 54 -7.81 -1.79 2.50
N ASP A 55 -7.63 -3.10 2.33
CA ASP A 55 -6.57 -3.68 1.52
C ASP A 55 -7.22 -4.52 0.40
N PHE A 56 -7.07 -4.08 -0.85
CA PHE A 56 -7.62 -4.77 -2.01
C PHE A 56 -6.55 -5.65 -2.66
N LEU A 57 -6.94 -6.85 -3.06
CA LEU A 57 -6.13 -7.75 -3.89
C LEU A 57 -6.84 -8.01 -5.20
N VAL A 58 -6.24 -7.56 -6.30
CA VAL A 58 -6.74 -7.87 -7.64
C VAL A 58 -6.24 -9.26 -8.03
N LYS A 59 -7.19 -10.17 -8.25
CA LYS A 59 -6.93 -11.51 -8.80
C LYS A 59 -7.40 -11.55 -10.25
N ILE A 60 -6.54 -12.01 -11.13
CA ILE A 60 -6.87 -12.35 -12.52
C ILE A 60 -7.12 -13.85 -12.59
#